data_AF-A0A2E0KIK7-F1
#
_entry.id   AF-A0A2E0KIK7-F1
#
_cell.length_a   1.000
_cell.length_b   1.000
_cell.length_c   1.000
_cell.angle_alpha   90.00
_cell.angle_beta   90.00
_cell.angle_gamma   90.00
#
_symmetry.space_group_name_H-M   'P 1'
#
loop_
_entity.id
_entity.type
_entity.pdbx_description
1 polymer ?
#
loop_
_entity_poly.entity_id
_entity_poly.type
_entity_poly.pdbx_seq_one_letter_code
_entity_poly.pdbx_strand_id
1 'polypeptide(L)'
;MTAVIETETSIWKEAATINMPTESGKLMLELGYRDADGIFITLEFSLIDLGPIVVPMPQDQDWFAVKEMPGLHQRMYELASKNLSIGGSETFQDLRG
;
A
#
# COMPACT_ATOMS: atom_id res chain seq x y z
N MET A 1 6.80 -5.10 1.64
CA MET A 1 7.03 -3.82 2.36
C MET A 1 7.89 -4.16 3.56
N THR A 2 9.09 -3.60 3.65
CA THR A 2 10.02 -3.82 4.77
C THR A 2 9.85 -2.65 5.73
N ALA A 3 9.46 -2.92 6.97
CA ALA A 3 9.37 -1.89 8.01
C ALA A 3 10.69 -1.88 8.79
N VAL A 4 11.30 -0.71 8.90
CA VAL A 4 12.49 -0.49 9.73
C VAL A 4 12.04 0.30 10.96
N ILE A 5 12.36 -0.20 12.15
CA ILE A 5 12.13 0.47 13.43
C ILE A 5 13.48 0.64 14.09
N GLU A 6 13.76 1.85 14.53
CA GLU A 6 14.98 2.19 15.26
C GLU A 6 14.61 2.66 16.67
N THR A 7 15.38 2.20 17.66
CA THR A 7 15.27 2.67 19.05
C THR A 7 16.63 3.12 19.51
N GLU A 8 16.76 4.40 19.88
CA GLU A 8 17.97 4.92 20.48
C GLU A 8 17.99 4.61 21.98
N THR A 9 19.14 4.17 22.48
CA THR A 9 19.36 3.91 23.91
C THR A 9 20.68 4.50 24.37
N SER A 10 20.82 4.70 25.68
CA SER A 10 22.07 5.19 26.29
C SER A 10 22.98 4.03 26.68
N ILE A 11 24.29 4.24 26.63
CA ILE A 11 25.31 3.27 27.07
C ILE A 11 25.16 2.79 28.53
N TRP A 12 24.41 3.53 29.36
CA TRP A 12 24.16 3.20 30.78
C TRP A 12 22.96 2.27 30.99
N LYS A 13 22.24 1.91 29.92
CA LYS A 13 21.11 0.99 29.98
C LYS A 13 21.54 -0.38 29.49
N GLU A 14 21.31 -1.39 30.32
CA GLU A 14 21.58 -2.80 29.99
C GLU A 14 20.50 -3.41 29.11
N ALA A 15 19.33 -2.79 29.01
CA ALA A 15 18.20 -3.28 28.22
C ALA A 15 17.46 -2.15 27.50
N ALA A 16 16.96 -2.46 26.31
CA ALA A 16 16.05 -1.63 25.53
C ALA A 16 14.85 -2.47 25.07
N THR A 17 13.66 -1.88 25.11
CA THR A 17 12.45 -2.52 24.60
C THR A 17 12.17 -1.98 23.20
N ILE A 18 12.02 -2.87 22.23
CA ILE A 18 11.65 -2.52 20.86
C ILE A 18 10.26 -3.10 20.62
N ASN A 19 9.33 -2.24 20.23
CA ASN A 19 8.00 -2.69 19.80
C ASN A 19 8.15 -3.34 18.42
N MET A 20 7.87 -4.63 18.35
CA MET A 20 8.10 -5.42 17.14
C MET A 20 7.15 -4.96 16.02
N PRO A 21 7.65 -4.80 14.77
CA PRO A 21 6.81 -4.38 13.65
C PRO A 21 5.86 -5.49 13.17
N THR A 22 6.15 -6.74 13.53
CA THR A 22 5.39 -7.93 13.12
C THR A 22 5.52 -9.00 14.18
N GLU A 23 4.49 -9.83 14.31
CA GLU A 23 4.47 -11.04 15.14
C GLU A 23 4.90 -12.29 14.37
N SER A 24 5.18 -12.17 13.07
CA SER A 24 5.52 -13.30 12.18
C SER A 24 6.55 -12.93 11.11
N GLY A 25 7.16 -13.94 10.47
CA GLY A 25 8.21 -13.73 9.47
C GLY A 25 9.61 -13.69 10.06
N LYS A 26 10.53 -13.01 9.38
CA LYS A 26 11.93 -12.88 9.82
C LYS A 26 12.22 -11.43 10.17
N LEU A 27 13.02 -11.24 11.22
CA LEU A 27 13.49 -9.95 11.70
C LEU A 27 15.00 -9.92 11.73
N MET A 28 15.57 -8.78 11.35
CA MET A 28 16.99 -8.52 11.49
C MET A 28 17.15 -7.43 12.54
N LEU A 29 17.90 -7.74 13.60
CA LEU A 29 18.26 -6.80 14.64
C LEU A 29 19.71 -6.37 14.43
N GLU A 30 19.95 -5.08 14.40
CA GLU A 30 21.29 -4.50 14.31
C GLU A 30 21.54 -3.64 15.55
N LEU A 31 22.62 -3.95 16.26
CA LEU A 31 23.15 -3.11 17.34
C LEU A 31 24.29 -2.28 16.77
N GLY A 32 24.25 -0.98 16.96
CA GLY A 32 25.24 -0.07 16.40
C GLY A 32 25.21 1.29 17.07
N TYR A 33 26.03 2.19 16.54
CA TYR A 33 26.06 3.61 16.94
C TYR A 33 26.10 4.49 15.70
N ARG A 34 25.67 5.75 15.84
CA ARG A 34 25.83 6.76 14.79
C ARG A 34 27.14 7.49 15.01
N ASP A 35 27.93 7.66 13.96
CA ASP A 35 29.13 8.49 14.00
C ASP A 35 28.79 9.99 14.03
N ALA A 36 29.81 10.85 14.02
CA ALA A 36 29.64 12.31 14.04
C ALA A 36 28.93 12.84 12.78
N ASP A 37 28.99 12.11 11.66
CA ASP A 37 28.34 12.43 10.39
C ASP A 37 26.93 11.82 10.29
N GLY A 38 26.48 11.12 11.34
CA GLY A 38 25.15 10.49 11.44
C GLY A 38 25.04 9.12 10.76
N ILE A 39 26.15 8.57 10.28
CA ILE A 39 26.22 7.25 9.63
C ILE A 39 26.08 6.17 10.70
N PHE A 40 25.12 5.27 10.51
CA PHE A 40 24.92 4.13 11.41
C PHE A 40 25.98 3.05 11.14
N ILE A 41 26.75 2.72 12.17
CA ILE A 41 27.80 1.71 12.14
C ILE A 41 27.34 0.51 12.98
N THR A 42 27.12 -0.61 12.33
CA THR A 42 26.72 -1.88 12.96
C THR A 42 27.90 -2.51 13.70
N LEU A 43 27.68 -2.85 14.97
CA LEU A 43 28.61 -3.59 15.82
C LEU A 43 28.28 -5.08 15.81
N GLU A 44 27.01 -5.41 15.96
CA GLU A 44 26.51 -6.79 16.00
C GLU A 44 25.16 -6.86 15.28
N PHE A 45 24.88 -8.01 14.67
CA PHE A 45 23.57 -8.27 14.10
C PHE A 45 23.10 -9.67 14.46
N SER A 46 21.79 -9.84 14.54
CA SER A 46 21.15 -11.13 14.76
C SER A 46 19.90 -11.25 13.91
N LEU A 47 19.66 -12.45 13.41
CA LEU A 47 18.48 -12.76 12.61
C LEU A 47 17.54 -13.66 13.41
N ILE A 48 16.32 -13.18 13.62
CA ILE A 48 15.29 -13.84 14.40
C ILE A 48 14.22 -14.34 13.43
N ASP A 49 13.92 -15.64 13.48
CA ASP A 49 12.84 -16.25 12.71
C ASP A 49 11.62 -16.47 13.61
N LEU A 50 10.57 -15.69 13.37
CA LEU A 50 9.26 -15.80 14.05
C LEU A 50 8.32 -16.77 13.34
N GLY A 51 8.79 -17.48 12.32
CA GLY A 51 8.01 -18.45 11.56
C GLY A 51 7.34 -17.86 10.33
N PRO A 52 6.34 -18.56 9.76
CA PRO A 52 5.72 -18.17 8.49
C PRO A 52 4.98 -16.85 8.60
N ILE A 53 5.09 -16.00 7.57
CA ILE A 53 4.40 -14.71 7.51
C ILE A 53 2.88 -14.96 7.51
N VAL A 54 2.21 -14.43 8.52
CA VAL A 54 0.75 -14.42 8.58
C VAL A 54 0.26 -13.23 7.77
N VAL A 55 0.11 -13.43 6.47
CA VAL A 55 -0.61 -12.48 5.63
C VAL A 55 -2.09 -12.74 5.86
N PRO A 56 -2.88 -11.79 6.40
CA PRO A 56 -4.31 -11.95 6.40
C PRO A 56 -4.73 -12.16 4.95
N MET A 57 -5.31 -13.32 4.66
CA MET A 57 -5.83 -13.62 3.34
C MET A 57 -6.72 -12.43 2.98
N PRO A 58 -6.46 -11.69 1.89
CA PRO A 58 -7.41 -10.70 1.44
C PRO A 58 -8.73 -11.47 1.33
N GLN A 59 -9.74 -11.06 2.10
CA GLN A 59 -11.08 -11.54 1.80
C GLN A 59 -11.23 -11.25 0.32
N ASP A 60 -11.47 -12.28 -0.49
CA ASP A 60 -11.89 -12.13 -1.87
C ASP A 60 -13.19 -11.33 -1.80
N GLN A 61 -13.04 -10.00 -1.76
CA GLN A 61 -14.12 -9.08 -1.92
C GLN A 61 -14.48 -9.25 -3.37
N ASP A 62 -15.46 -10.12 -3.60
CA ASP A 62 -15.95 -10.44 -4.92
C ASP A 62 -16.32 -9.11 -5.59
N TRP A 63 -15.42 -8.66 -6.48
CA TRP A 63 -15.53 -7.40 -7.18
C TRP A 63 -16.80 -7.39 -8.07
N PHE A 64 -17.33 -8.58 -8.37
CA PHE A 64 -18.53 -8.82 -9.14
C PHE A 64 -19.78 -9.00 -8.27
N ALA A 65 -19.65 -9.08 -6.94
CA ALA A 65 -20.79 -9.10 -6.02
C ALA A 65 -21.45 -7.72 -5.85
N VAL A 66 -20.86 -6.66 -6.42
CA VAL A 66 -21.53 -5.37 -6.57
C VAL A 66 -22.66 -5.57 -7.59
N LYS A 67 -23.86 -5.82 -7.08
CA LYS A 67 -25.12 -5.84 -7.83
C LYS A 67 -25.07 -4.73 -8.87
N GLU A 68 -25.11 -5.08 -10.16
CA GLU A 68 -25.06 -4.11 -11.26
C GLU A 68 -25.94 -2.92 -10.91
N MET A 69 -25.32 -1.74 -10.73
CA MET A 69 -26.10 -0.54 -10.49
C MET A 69 -26.94 -0.29 -11.74
N PRO A 70 -28.27 -0.19 -11.64
CA PRO A 70 -29.10 0.12 -12.79
C PRO A 70 -28.60 1.40 -13.46
N GLY A 71 -28.24 1.30 -14.74
CA GLY A 71 -27.70 2.44 -15.49
C GLY A 71 -26.20 2.68 -15.36
N LEU A 72 -25.40 1.71 -14.91
CA LEU A 72 -23.92 1.80 -14.95
C LEU A 72 -23.40 2.16 -16.35
N HIS A 73 -23.95 1.51 -17.39
CA HIS A 73 -23.63 1.81 -18.79
C HIS A 73 -23.97 3.25 -19.17
N GLN A 74 -25.12 3.76 -18.72
CA GLN A 74 -25.56 5.15 -18.95
C GLN A 74 -24.60 6.14 -18.28
N ARG A 75 -24.22 5.89 -17.01
CA ARG A 75 -23.26 6.73 -16.28
C ARG A 75 -21.86 6.71 -16.91
N MET A 76 -21.40 5.57 -17.42
CA MET A 76 -20.15 5.51 -18.18
C MET A 76 -20.23 6.32 -19.47
N TYR A 77 -21.35 6.25 -20.18
CA TYR A 77 -21.58 7.05 -21.39
C TYR A 77 -21.55 8.55 -21.08
N GLU A 78 -22.21 8.98 -20.00
CA GLU A 78 -22.22 10.38 -19.54
C GLU A 78 -20.83 10.86 -19.09
N LEU A 79 -20.05 10.03 -18.41
CA LEU A 79 -18.68 10.35 -18.01
C LEU A 79 -17.74 10.46 -19.21
N ALA A 80 -17.86 9.54 -20.17
CA ALA A 80 -17.06 9.55 -21.39
C ALA A 80 -17.42 10.73 -22.32
N SER A 81 -18.68 11.14 -22.33
CA SER A 81 -19.16 12.25 -23.17
C SER A 81 -19.02 13.64 -22.54
N LYS A 82 -18.85 13.75 -21.21
CA LYS A 82 -18.75 15.05 -20.50
C LYS A 82 -17.58 15.96 -20.89
N ASN A 83 -16.58 15.46 -21.63
CA ASN A 83 -15.47 16.26 -22.16
C ASN A 83 -15.36 16.26 -23.70
N LEU A 84 -16.28 15.63 -24.42
CA LEU A 84 -16.38 15.83 -25.86
C LEU A 84 -17.39 16.93 -26.13
N SER A 85 -16.91 18.07 -26.64
CA SER A 85 -17.78 19.01 -27.35
C SER A 85 -18.53 18.23 -28.42
N ILE A 86 -19.84 18.05 -28.21
CA ILE A 86 -20.79 17.63 -29.24
C ILE A 86 -20.47 18.40 -30.51
N GLY A 87 -19.94 17.66 -31.49
CA GLY A 87 -19.21 18.24 -32.61
C GLY A 87 -19.07 17.24 -33.75
N GLY A 88 -20.22 16.78 -34.26
CA GLY A 88 -20.43 16.50 -35.68
C GLY A 88 -19.97 15.15 -36.23
N SER A 89 -20.88 14.18 -36.30
CA SER A 89 -20.98 13.27 -37.46
C SER A 89 -22.33 12.54 -37.57
N GLU A 90 -23.40 13.03 -36.94
CA GLU A 90 -24.75 12.51 -37.21
C GLU A 90 -25.53 13.59 -37.94
N THR A 91 -25.39 13.58 -39.27
CA THR A 91 -26.33 14.19 -40.20
C THR A 91 -27.68 13.52 -39.94
N PHE A 92 -28.51 14.13 -39.09
CA PHE A 92 -29.93 13.81 -39.01
C PHE A 92 -30.58 14.33 -40.30
N GLN A 93 -30.49 13.51 -41.33
CA GLN A 93 -31.29 13.64 -42.53
C GLN A 93 -32.51 12.73 -42.34
N ASP A 94 -33.57 13.28 -41.79
CA ASP A 94 -34.91 13.04 -42.34
C ASP A 94 -35.87 14.12 -41.84
N LEU A 95 -36.63 14.70 -42.79
CA LEU A 95 -38.09 14.75 -42.78
C LEU A 95 -38.61 15.88 -43.67
N ARG A 96 -39.04 15.47 -44.87
CA ARG A 96 -40.21 15.94 -45.65
C ARG A 96 -40.66 17.41 -45.47
N GLY A 97 -40.55 18.17 -46.55
CA GLY A 97 -41.21 19.45 -46.79
C GLY A 97 -40.83 20.00 -48.15
#